data_AF-A0A413FCH2-F1
#
_entry.id   AF-A0A413FCH2-F1
#
_cell.length_a   1.000
_cell.length_b   1.000
_cell.length_c   1.000
_cell.angle_alpha   90.00
_cell.angle_beta   90.00
_cell.angle_gamma   90.00
#
_symmetry.space_group_name_H-M   'P 1'
#
loop_
_entity.id
_entity.type
_entity.pdbx_description
1 polymer ?
#
loop_
_entity_poly.entity_id
_entity_poly.type
_entity_poly.pdbx_seq_one_letter_code
_entity_poly.pdbx_strand_id
1 'polypeptide(L)'
;MGSYPDEFPFNIMDVVELLHLRIRRQQSNSVYVDCPFCGDRRGKMNVNFVKNVWRCNYCGEHGGMLGLYARLNNTTTSDAYWEIAEALCDNCHEEHIRSGNEAPKLTVSTGSSLSGARADAGCHSTSERKTVPQSEKASPAEIHQTLSLLLAQLTLRPAHREHLRSPKRGLSDEQIESLGFKSTPPPFLCRSITARLIKMGCKVEGVPGFYRDDCGYWTMAFYKKTSGILIPAVGFDGRLQGFQIMLDVPLKDKDDPPEKAGAKYIWFSSSSKRDGASSGSPVHLVGDPSARVVYVIEGLLKADISHCLTGRTFAAIAGANNTSPLDPLFALLAQSGTEEIIEAHDMDKYNNQMTMAGASKIYLTARKYGMNCRRLTWNPNYKGFDDWQLALRRENQRRKELERKTFKEQYLNGWCELAHIEDCTEQWQHRAESNIGLTEYLGLTREEHETFLRHGREALGVLLEPQRRSQRFVLYQLELDEQKAIPFAFKDMEAVKKAGYEQPPAAQYRMVWTGEVYCPTGQSDTEILQRLFSELSVELPEGCNGRPMSLSDVVELEYPMKRIYYYVNGDTQFQQVKFSPMLAKKKVSGGA
;
A
#
# COMPACT_ATOMS: atom_id res chain seq x y z
N MET A 1 -41.79 28.74 -7.66
CA MET A 1 -40.92 27.56 -7.80
C MET A 1 -41.39 26.56 -6.76
N GLY A 2 -41.99 25.46 -7.21
CA GLY A 2 -42.63 24.46 -6.35
C GLY A 2 -41.61 23.68 -5.53
N SER A 3 -41.93 23.48 -4.26
CA SER A 3 -41.28 22.58 -3.31
C SER A 3 -41.26 21.15 -3.83
N TYR A 4 -40.07 20.56 -3.93
CA TYR A 4 -39.91 19.11 -4.16
C TYR A 4 -40.40 18.34 -2.92
N PRO A 5 -41.01 17.15 -3.06
CA PRO A 5 -41.39 16.31 -1.92
C PRO A 5 -40.15 15.70 -1.27
N ASP A 6 -40.06 15.77 0.06
CA ASP A 6 -38.87 15.47 0.86
C ASP A 6 -38.57 13.98 1.12
N GLU A 7 -39.27 13.01 0.51
CA GLU A 7 -38.94 11.59 0.64
C GLU A 7 -39.09 10.85 -0.69
N PHE A 8 -37.99 10.26 -1.17
CA PHE A 8 -38.02 9.35 -2.31
C PHE A 8 -38.81 8.08 -1.94
N PRO A 9 -39.61 7.50 -2.85
CA PRO A 9 -40.42 6.30 -2.57
C PRO A 9 -39.58 5.01 -2.42
N PHE A 10 -38.26 5.12 -2.59
CA PHE A 10 -37.29 4.05 -2.47
C PHE A 10 -35.96 4.63 -1.95
N ASN A 11 -35.12 3.78 -1.41
CA ASN A 11 -33.82 4.11 -0.83
C ASN A 11 -32.68 3.39 -1.55
N ILE A 12 -31.43 3.74 -1.20
CA ILE A 12 -30.26 3.21 -1.90
C ILE A 12 -30.11 1.69 -1.78
N MET A 13 -30.71 1.04 -0.77
CA MET A 13 -30.71 -0.41 -0.67
C MET A 13 -31.64 -1.07 -1.68
N ASP A 14 -32.76 -0.44 -2.01
CA ASP A 14 -33.65 -0.92 -3.07
C ASP A 14 -32.91 -0.88 -4.41
N VAL A 15 -32.10 0.17 -4.64
CA VAL A 15 -31.20 0.25 -5.80
C VAL A 15 -30.09 -0.79 -5.74
N VAL A 16 -29.48 -1.05 -4.57
CA VAL A 16 -28.46 -2.11 -4.41
C VAL A 16 -29.04 -3.48 -4.75
N GLU A 17 -30.27 -3.75 -4.35
CA GLU A 17 -30.98 -5.00 -4.58
C GLU A 17 -31.40 -5.15 -6.04
N LEU A 18 -31.97 -4.08 -6.63
CA LEU A 18 -32.34 -3.99 -8.03
C LEU A 18 -31.13 -4.18 -8.96
N LEU A 19 -29.96 -3.64 -8.59
CA LEU A 19 -28.71 -3.81 -9.33
C LEU A 19 -27.96 -5.10 -8.95
N HIS A 20 -28.53 -5.93 -8.08
CA HIS A 20 -27.97 -7.19 -7.59
C HIS A 20 -26.51 -7.09 -7.10
N LEU A 21 -26.18 -5.98 -6.41
CA LEU A 21 -24.81 -5.78 -5.93
C LEU A 21 -24.50 -6.71 -4.74
N ARG A 22 -23.44 -7.51 -4.87
CA ARG A 22 -23.03 -8.47 -3.85
C ARG A 22 -22.56 -7.77 -2.57
N ILE A 23 -23.30 -7.95 -1.48
CA ILE A 23 -22.94 -7.46 -0.14
C ILE A 23 -21.87 -8.37 0.46
N ARG A 24 -20.71 -7.80 0.78
CA ARG A 24 -19.58 -8.51 1.41
C ARG A 24 -19.56 -8.36 2.92
N ARG A 25 -19.90 -7.15 3.40
CA ARG A 25 -19.86 -6.84 4.83
C ARG A 25 -20.93 -5.81 5.18
N GLN A 26 -21.60 -6.00 6.31
CA GLN A 26 -22.61 -5.08 6.82
C GLN A 26 -22.09 -4.28 8.01
N GLN A 27 -22.45 -3.00 8.08
CA GLN A 27 -22.29 -2.10 9.22
C GLN A 27 -23.67 -1.61 9.68
N SER A 28 -23.72 -0.80 10.74
CA SER A 28 -24.97 -0.30 11.33
C SER A 28 -25.82 0.56 10.38
N ASN A 29 -25.18 1.41 9.58
CA ASN A 29 -25.80 2.39 8.68
C ASN A 29 -25.28 2.29 7.23
N SER A 30 -24.46 1.29 6.93
CA SER A 30 -23.89 1.09 5.61
C SER A 30 -23.59 -0.37 5.32
N VAL A 31 -23.46 -0.71 4.04
CA VAL A 31 -22.96 -2.00 3.56
C VAL A 31 -21.72 -1.78 2.71
N TYR A 32 -20.82 -2.76 2.70
CA TYR A 32 -19.69 -2.83 1.80
C TYR A 32 -19.98 -3.86 0.73
N VAL A 33 -20.00 -3.41 -0.53
CA VAL A 33 -20.36 -4.19 -1.71
C VAL A 33 -19.19 -4.24 -2.70
N ASP A 34 -19.25 -5.18 -3.64
CA ASP A 34 -18.36 -5.20 -4.80
C ASP A 34 -18.67 -3.99 -5.70
N CYS A 35 -17.64 -3.28 -6.15
CA CYS A 35 -17.82 -2.05 -6.91
C CYS A 35 -18.10 -2.37 -8.39
N PRO A 36 -19.27 -2.01 -8.94
CA PRO A 36 -19.59 -2.33 -10.33
C PRO A 36 -18.79 -1.48 -11.33
N PHE A 37 -18.28 -0.31 -10.92
CA PHE A 37 -17.57 0.62 -11.80
C PHE A 37 -16.11 0.26 -12.05
N CYS A 38 -15.42 -0.30 -11.05
CA CYS A 38 -14.01 -0.67 -11.17
C CYS A 38 -13.79 -2.19 -11.16
N GLY A 39 -14.86 -2.98 -11.06
CA GLY A 39 -14.80 -4.44 -11.01
C GLY A 39 -14.15 -5.01 -9.76
N ASP A 40 -13.82 -4.20 -8.76
CA ASP A 40 -13.19 -4.65 -7.53
C ASP A 40 -14.15 -5.51 -6.69
N ARG A 41 -13.81 -6.79 -6.55
CA ARG A 41 -14.59 -7.80 -5.81
C ARG A 41 -14.21 -7.94 -4.35
N ARG A 42 -13.47 -6.97 -3.79
CA ARG A 42 -12.95 -7.04 -2.41
C ARG A 42 -13.85 -6.27 -1.42
N GLY A 43 -15.09 -5.96 -1.80
CA GLY A 43 -16.02 -5.24 -0.93
C GLY A 43 -15.52 -3.86 -0.51
N LYS A 44 -14.91 -3.08 -1.42
CA LYS A 44 -14.32 -1.76 -1.08
C LYS A 44 -15.31 -0.60 -1.23
N MET A 45 -16.48 -0.82 -1.82
CA MET A 45 -17.51 0.20 -1.98
C MET A 45 -18.44 0.26 -0.78
N ASN A 46 -18.43 1.38 -0.05
CA ASN A 46 -19.36 1.63 1.03
C ASN A 46 -20.64 2.25 0.46
N VAL A 47 -21.80 1.70 0.80
CA VAL A 47 -23.12 2.25 0.51
C VAL A 47 -23.76 2.58 1.84
N ASN A 48 -23.97 3.87 2.11
CA ASN A 48 -24.60 4.36 3.33
C ASN A 48 -26.10 4.58 3.08
N PHE A 49 -26.91 3.72 3.69
CA PHE A 49 -28.35 3.69 3.49
C PHE A 49 -29.13 4.67 4.36
N VAL A 50 -28.46 5.34 5.31
CA VAL A 50 -29.06 6.47 6.05
C VAL A 50 -28.89 7.77 5.26
N LYS A 51 -27.72 7.95 4.64
CA LYS A 51 -27.40 9.15 3.85
C LYS A 51 -27.81 9.03 2.37
N ASN A 52 -28.28 7.86 1.94
CA ASN A 52 -28.56 7.53 0.53
C ASN A 52 -27.40 7.88 -0.44
N VAL A 53 -26.16 7.64 0.02
CA VAL A 53 -24.94 7.88 -0.77
C VAL A 53 -24.04 6.65 -0.78
N TRP A 54 -23.20 6.55 -1.80
CA TRP A 54 -22.19 5.52 -1.91
C TRP A 54 -20.81 6.14 -2.22
N ARG A 55 -19.75 5.44 -1.82
CA ARG A 55 -18.36 5.77 -2.16
C ARG A 55 -17.52 4.50 -2.26
N CYS A 56 -16.83 4.33 -3.38
CA CYS A 56 -15.81 3.32 -3.52
C CYS A 56 -14.48 3.77 -2.93
N ASN A 57 -13.99 3.07 -1.90
CA ASN A 57 -12.69 3.36 -1.30
C ASN A 57 -11.51 2.87 -2.16
N TYR A 58 -11.78 2.13 -3.24
CA TYR A 58 -10.76 1.71 -4.19
C TYR A 58 -10.61 2.69 -5.35
N CYS A 59 -11.66 2.90 -6.16
CA CYS A 59 -11.59 3.82 -7.30
C CYS A 59 -11.92 5.28 -6.98
N GLY A 60 -12.47 5.58 -5.79
CA GLY A 60 -12.82 6.94 -5.37
C GLY A 60 -14.13 7.47 -5.94
N GLU A 61 -14.79 6.71 -6.81
CA GLU A 61 -16.12 7.05 -7.33
C GLU A 61 -17.15 7.11 -6.22
N HIS A 62 -18.09 8.05 -6.32
CA HIS A 62 -19.10 8.31 -5.31
C HIS A 62 -20.33 8.98 -5.93
N GLY A 63 -21.44 8.98 -5.20
CA GLY A 63 -22.67 9.64 -5.63
C GLY A 63 -23.84 9.34 -4.71
N GLY A 64 -25.00 9.89 -5.06
CA GLY A 64 -26.28 9.53 -4.45
C GLY A 64 -26.87 8.25 -5.06
N MET A 65 -27.99 7.80 -4.48
CA MET A 65 -28.80 6.67 -4.95
C MET A 65 -29.10 6.69 -6.46
N LEU A 66 -29.69 7.78 -6.97
CA LEU A 66 -30.03 7.89 -8.40
C LEU A 66 -28.78 7.84 -9.29
N GLY A 67 -27.69 8.45 -8.83
CA GLY A 67 -26.41 8.43 -9.55
C GLY A 67 -25.77 7.03 -9.63
N LEU A 68 -26.07 6.14 -8.67
CA LEU A 68 -25.63 4.74 -8.73
C LEU A 68 -26.27 4.01 -9.91
N TYR A 69 -27.60 4.12 -10.03
CA TYR A 69 -28.38 3.46 -11.08
C TYR A 69 -28.14 4.09 -12.45
N ALA A 70 -28.22 5.43 -12.52
CA ALA A 70 -28.03 6.20 -13.75
C ALA A 70 -26.73 5.81 -14.46
N ARG A 71 -25.65 5.73 -13.70
CA ARG A 71 -24.33 5.44 -14.25
C ARG A 71 -24.14 3.98 -14.65
N LEU A 72 -24.78 3.03 -13.95
CA LEU A 72 -24.67 1.62 -14.29
C LEU A 72 -25.49 1.27 -15.55
N ASN A 73 -26.62 1.96 -15.74
CA ASN A 73 -27.54 1.75 -16.86
C ASN A 73 -27.35 2.75 -18.01
N ASN A 74 -26.35 3.64 -17.94
CA ASN A 74 -26.08 4.69 -18.93
C ASN A 74 -27.29 5.60 -19.22
N THR A 75 -28.05 5.93 -18.18
CA THR A 75 -29.24 6.78 -18.25
C THR A 75 -29.04 8.09 -17.47
N THR A 76 -29.97 9.04 -17.54
CA THR A 76 -29.87 10.29 -16.77
C THR A 76 -30.36 10.08 -15.34
N THR A 77 -30.05 11.00 -14.42
CA THR A 77 -30.59 10.92 -13.05
C THR A 77 -32.11 11.07 -12.98
N SER A 78 -32.70 11.78 -13.94
CA SER A 78 -34.15 11.96 -14.05
C SER A 78 -34.83 10.69 -14.55
N ASP A 79 -34.25 10.03 -15.56
CA ASP A 79 -34.76 8.77 -16.10
C ASP A 79 -34.56 7.63 -15.10
N ALA A 80 -33.40 7.59 -14.43
CA ALA A 80 -33.14 6.64 -13.35
C ALA A 80 -34.21 6.66 -12.25
N TYR A 81 -34.77 7.82 -11.92
CA TYR A 81 -35.86 7.89 -10.94
C TYR A 81 -37.09 7.11 -11.40
N TRP A 82 -37.51 7.29 -12.66
CA TRP A 82 -38.67 6.62 -13.22
C TRP A 82 -38.41 5.13 -13.44
N GLU A 83 -37.25 4.76 -13.98
CA GLU A 83 -36.85 3.37 -14.20
C GLU A 83 -36.78 2.56 -12.89
N ILE A 84 -36.24 3.15 -11.81
CA ILE A 84 -36.24 2.50 -10.48
C ILE A 84 -37.68 2.37 -9.95
N ALA A 85 -38.49 3.43 -10.05
CA ALA A 85 -39.88 3.39 -9.58
C ALA A 85 -40.70 2.30 -10.29
N GLU A 86 -40.58 2.22 -11.62
CA GLU A 86 -41.25 1.22 -12.46
C GLU A 86 -40.78 -0.20 -12.11
N ALA A 87 -39.46 -0.44 -12.04
CA ALA A 87 -38.92 -1.76 -11.73
C ALA A 87 -39.30 -2.25 -10.32
N LEU A 88 -39.44 -1.35 -9.35
CA LEU A 88 -39.92 -1.70 -8.01
C LEU A 88 -41.43 -1.98 -8.02
N CYS A 89 -42.22 -1.29 -8.84
CA CYS A 89 -43.65 -1.60 -9.03
C CYS A 89 -43.90 -2.94 -9.75
N ASP A 90 -43.09 -3.31 -10.74
CA ASP A 90 -43.24 -4.56 -11.49
C ASP A 90 -42.88 -5.79 -10.67
N ASN A 91 -41.88 -5.69 -9.78
CA ASN A 91 -41.56 -6.76 -8.82
C ASN A 91 -42.73 -7.06 -7.86
N CYS A 92 -43.63 -6.10 -7.60
CA CYS A 92 -44.85 -6.33 -6.84
C CYS A 92 -45.83 -7.25 -7.60
N HIS A 93 -45.88 -7.14 -8.93
CA HIS A 93 -46.78 -7.92 -9.77
C HIS A 93 -46.32 -9.37 -9.94
N GLU A 94 -45.01 -9.63 -10.03
CA GLU A 94 -44.48 -11.00 -10.13
C GLU A 94 -44.63 -11.82 -8.83
N GLU A 95 -44.44 -11.21 -7.65
CA GLU A 95 -44.67 -11.89 -6.36
C GLU A 95 -46.16 -12.21 -6.14
N HIS A 96 -47.07 -11.36 -6.61
CA HIS A 96 -48.51 -11.61 -6.58
C HIS A 96 -48.96 -12.74 -7.51
N ILE A 97 -48.34 -12.89 -8.69
CA ILE A 97 -48.66 -13.97 -9.63
C ILE A 97 -48.19 -15.35 -9.10
N ARG A 98 -47.11 -15.39 -8.30
CA ARG A 98 -46.63 -16.64 -7.68
C ARG A 98 -47.44 -17.09 -6.45
N SER A 99 -48.33 -16.25 -5.91
CA SER A 99 -49.12 -16.53 -4.69
C SER A 99 -50.62 -16.76 -4.95
N GLY A 100 -51.08 -16.80 -6.21
CA GLY A 100 -52.49 -16.97 -6.58
C GLY A 100 -52.82 -18.36 -7.11
N ASN A 101 -53.58 -19.15 -6.33
CA ASN A 101 -54.09 -20.49 -6.66
C ASN A 101 -54.91 -20.57 -7.96
N GLU A 102 -54.78 -21.71 -8.66
CA GLU A 102 -55.65 -22.17 -9.75
C GLU A 102 -57.14 -22.18 -9.34
N ALA A 103 -58.01 -21.79 -10.28
CA ALA A 103 -59.46 -21.82 -10.12
C ALA A 103 -60.02 -23.27 -10.10
N PRO A 104 -60.97 -23.61 -9.20
CA PRO A 104 -61.54 -24.95 -9.12
C PRO A 104 -62.81 -25.12 -9.96
N LYS A 105 -62.99 -26.31 -10.56
CA LYS A 105 -64.26 -26.77 -11.16
C LYS A 105 -65.29 -27.10 -10.06
N LEU A 106 -66.52 -26.62 -10.26
CA LEU A 106 -67.70 -26.81 -9.42
C LEU A 106 -68.12 -28.27 -9.23
N THR A 107 -68.60 -28.61 -8.02
CA THR A 107 -69.92 -29.25 -7.80
C THR A 107 -70.51 -28.97 -6.40
N VAL A 108 -71.64 -28.25 -6.42
CA VAL A 108 -72.91 -28.39 -5.65
C VAL A 108 -72.89 -28.39 -4.09
N SER A 109 -73.14 -27.19 -3.53
CA SER A 109 -74.24 -26.78 -2.62
C SER A 109 -74.80 -27.76 -1.56
N THR A 110 -74.78 -27.33 -0.28
CA THR A 110 -75.96 -26.80 0.46
C THR A 110 -75.55 -26.09 1.77
N GLY A 111 -76.18 -24.94 2.07
CA GLY A 111 -76.49 -24.53 3.45
C GLY A 111 -75.92 -23.23 4.06
N SER A 112 -76.58 -22.10 3.78
CA SER A 112 -76.93 -20.97 4.69
C SER A 112 -75.91 -19.87 5.12
N SER A 113 -76.09 -18.69 4.50
CA SER A 113 -76.25 -17.31 5.04
C SER A 113 -75.20 -16.73 6.03
N LEU A 114 -74.28 -15.86 5.63
CA LEU A 114 -74.36 -14.38 5.41
C LEU A 114 -74.41 -13.51 6.69
N SER A 115 -73.29 -12.82 6.99
CA SER A 115 -73.24 -11.35 6.96
C SER A 115 -71.77 -10.89 6.86
N GLY A 116 -71.49 -10.07 5.85
CA GLY A 116 -70.14 -9.70 5.42
C GLY A 116 -69.58 -8.47 6.14
N ALA A 117 -68.26 -8.50 6.34
CA ALA A 117 -67.44 -7.33 6.57
C ALA A 117 -66.83 -6.87 5.24
N ARG A 118 -66.91 -5.57 4.96
CA ARG A 118 -66.16 -4.89 3.91
C ARG A 118 -65.10 -4.00 4.53
N ALA A 119 -63.96 -3.98 3.85
CA ALA A 119 -62.87 -3.00 3.89
C ALA A 119 -62.03 -3.01 5.18
N ASP A 120 -60.70 -2.93 5.16
CA ASP A 120 -59.87 -2.16 4.23
C ASP A 120 -58.47 -2.76 4.04
N ALA A 121 -57.83 -2.30 2.97
CA ALA A 121 -56.48 -2.61 2.52
C ALA A 121 -55.38 -2.24 3.55
N GLY A 122 -54.25 -2.94 3.49
CA GLY A 122 -53.02 -2.46 4.13
C GLY A 122 -51.86 -3.45 4.18
N CYS A 123 -50.78 -3.06 3.50
CA CYS A 123 -49.37 -3.30 3.85
C CYS A 123 -48.72 -4.62 3.41
N HIS A 124 -47.98 -4.55 2.29
CA HIS A 124 -46.80 -5.39 2.08
C HIS A 124 -45.69 -4.93 3.01
N SER A 125 -45.20 -5.84 3.84
CA SER A 125 -44.15 -5.56 4.81
C SER A 125 -42.84 -5.28 4.10
N THR A 126 -42.42 -4.02 4.09
CA THR A 126 -41.01 -3.67 4.00
C THR A 126 -40.29 -4.39 5.14
N SER A 127 -39.38 -5.30 4.79
CA SER A 127 -38.39 -5.81 5.73
C SER A 127 -37.46 -4.66 6.11
N GLU A 128 -37.90 -3.82 7.07
CA GLU A 128 -37.06 -2.80 7.68
C GLU A 128 -35.84 -3.49 8.28
N ARG A 129 -34.70 -3.45 7.56
CA ARG A 129 -33.42 -3.92 8.07
C ARG A 129 -33.09 -3.03 9.27
N LYS A 130 -33.31 -3.55 10.49
CA LYS A 130 -33.13 -2.83 11.76
C LYS A 130 -31.76 -2.16 11.80
N THR A 131 -31.75 -0.83 11.67
CA THR A 131 -30.58 0.02 11.93
C THR A 131 -30.11 -0.26 13.35
N VAL A 132 -28.84 -0.65 13.50
CA VAL A 132 -28.25 -0.81 14.84
C VAL A 132 -28.01 0.60 15.39
N PRO A 133 -28.63 1.00 16.52
CA PRO A 133 -28.41 2.33 17.09
C PRO A 133 -26.92 2.63 17.24
N GLN A 134 -26.50 3.81 16.80
CA GLN A 134 -25.13 4.31 16.93
C GLN A 134 -25.12 5.50 17.87
N SER A 135 -24.02 5.67 18.60
CA SER A 135 -23.80 6.87 19.40
C SER A 135 -23.12 7.93 18.54
N GLU A 136 -23.43 9.20 18.81
CA GLU A 136 -22.66 10.30 18.25
C GLU A 136 -21.20 10.21 18.72
N LYS A 137 -20.28 10.62 17.84
CA LYS A 137 -18.84 10.55 18.15
C LYS A 137 -18.54 11.50 19.31
N ALA A 138 -17.88 10.98 20.34
CA ALA A 138 -17.46 11.76 21.50
C ALA A 138 -16.50 12.90 21.10
N SER A 139 -16.36 13.90 21.97
CA SER A 139 -15.46 15.02 21.69
C SER A 139 -14.00 14.56 21.59
N PRO A 140 -13.13 15.27 20.85
CA PRO A 140 -11.71 14.91 20.75
C PRO A 140 -11.01 14.78 22.11
N ALA A 141 -11.41 15.58 23.10
CA ALA A 141 -10.87 15.52 24.46
C ALA A 141 -11.27 14.23 25.20
N GLU A 142 -12.55 13.85 25.15
CA GLU A 142 -13.05 12.62 25.76
C GLU A 142 -12.44 11.38 25.09
N ILE A 143 -12.33 11.37 23.76
CA ILE A 143 -11.67 10.29 23.01
C ILE A 143 -10.22 10.14 23.49
N HIS A 144 -9.47 11.24 23.51
CA HIS A 144 -8.07 11.20 23.93
C HIS A 144 -7.90 10.69 25.36
N GLN A 145 -8.70 11.18 26.30
CA GLN A 145 -8.65 10.76 27.70
C GLN A 145 -8.90 9.25 27.83
N THR A 146 -10.00 8.77 27.24
CA THR A 146 -10.41 7.35 27.34
C THR A 146 -9.39 6.42 26.69
N LEU A 147 -8.88 6.78 25.50
CA LEU A 147 -7.90 5.97 24.78
C LEU A 147 -6.52 5.99 25.47
N SER A 148 -6.10 7.11 26.06
CA SER A 148 -4.84 7.20 26.81
C SER A 148 -4.87 6.31 28.06
N LEU A 149 -5.97 6.36 28.82
CA LEU A 149 -6.17 5.53 30.01
C LEU A 149 -6.37 4.04 29.66
N LEU A 150 -6.86 3.74 28.46
CA LEU A 150 -6.84 2.38 27.92
C LEU A 150 -5.40 1.91 27.67
N LEU A 151 -4.57 2.67 26.94
CA LEU A 151 -3.18 2.30 26.67
C LEU A 151 -2.37 2.07 27.94
N ALA A 152 -2.59 2.88 28.98
CA ALA A 152 -1.93 2.74 30.28
C ALA A 152 -2.24 1.42 30.99
N GLN A 153 -3.36 0.76 30.66
CA GLN A 153 -3.75 -0.55 31.21
C GLN A 153 -3.31 -1.74 30.34
N LEU A 154 -2.71 -1.49 29.19
CA LEU A 154 -2.28 -2.52 28.26
C LEU A 154 -0.76 -2.67 28.29
N THR A 155 -0.29 -3.85 27.88
CA THR A 155 1.13 -4.16 27.75
C THR A 155 1.45 -4.54 26.33
N LEU A 156 2.72 -4.42 25.94
CA LEU A 156 3.21 -4.92 24.67
C LEU A 156 3.77 -6.34 24.88
N ARG A 157 3.19 -7.33 24.21
CA ARG A 157 3.63 -8.73 24.28
C ARG A 157 5.09 -8.86 23.77
N PRO A 158 5.92 -9.74 24.35
CA PRO A 158 7.30 -9.95 23.91
C PRO A 158 7.44 -10.22 22.40
N ALA A 159 6.61 -11.11 21.84
CA ALA A 159 6.59 -11.42 20.41
C ALA A 159 6.29 -10.18 19.53
N HIS A 160 5.47 -9.24 20.01
CA HIS A 160 5.17 -8.01 19.28
C HIS A 160 6.34 -7.03 19.36
N ARG A 161 7.00 -6.96 20.52
CA ARG A 161 8.22 -6.17 20.69
C ARG A 161 9.34 -6.68 19.78
N GLU A 162 9.54 -7.99 19.72
CA GLU A 162 10.48 -8.63 18.78
C GLU A 162 10.13 -8.34 17.32
N HIS A 163 8.84 -8.37 16.95
CA HIS A 163 8.40 -7.98 15.61
C HIS A 163 8.78 -6.53 15.27
N LEU A 164 8.57 -5.59 16.20
CA LEU A 164 8.90 -4.16 16.02
C LEU A 164 10.41 -3.90 16.02
N ARG A 165 11.21 -4.71 16.73
CA ARG A 165 12.68 -4.67 16.68
C ARG A 165 13.28 -5.38 15.48
N SER A 166 12.50 -6.22 14.79
CA SER A 166 13.01 -7.03 13.69
C SER A 166 13.72 -6.18 12.63
N PRO A 167 14.64 -6.73 11.84
CA PRO A 167 15.28 -6.01 10.74
C PRO A 167 14.25 -5.34 9.80
N LYS A 168 13.05 -5.90 9.65
CA LYS A 168 12.02 -5.29 8.80
C LYS A 168 11.49 -3.94 9.33
N ARG A 169 11.62 -3.68 10.63
CA ARG A 169 11.03 -2.51 11.31
C ARG A 169 12.08 -1.60 11.92
N GLY A 170 13.13 -2.18 12.52
CA GLY A 170 14.33 -1.48 12.94
C GLY A 170 14.13 -0.49 14.10
N LEU A 171 13.08 -0.63 14.90
CA LEU A 171 12.83 0.25 16.04
C LEU A 171 13.62 -0.19 17.29
N SER A 172 14.15 0.77 18.05
CA SER A 172 14.72 0.55 19.38
C SER A 172 13.63 0.46 20.46
N ASP A 173 13.99 0.05 21.68
CA ASP A 173 13.04 0.00 22.78
C ASP A 173 12.55 1.38 23.20
N GLU A 174 13.44 2.35 23.24
CA GLU A 174 13.12 3.74 23.56
C GLU A 174 12.11 4.29 22.54
N GLN A 175 12.32 4.00 21.25
CA GLN A 175 11.40 4.36 20.19
C GLN A 175 10.05 3.67 20.37
N ILE A 176 10.02 2.36 20.62
CA ILE A 176 8.79 1.58 20.83
C ILE A 176 7.97 2.13 22.01
N GLU A 177 8.62 2.48 23.12
CA GLU A 177 7.93 3.06 24.28
C GLU A 177 7.46 4.49 24.01
N SER A 178 8.26 5.32 23.33
CA SER A 178 7.88 6.69 22.96
C SER A 178 6.65 6.74 22.03
N LEU A 179 6.55 5.78 21.10
CA LEU A 179 5.45 5.66 20.14
C LEU A 179 4.19 5.03 20.77
N GLY A 180 4.31 4.46 21.99
CA GLY A 180 3.17 3.98 22.75
C GLY A 180 2.49 2.71 22.21
N PHE A 181 3.20 1.86 21.46
CA PHE A 181 2.64 0.62 20.95
C PHE A 181 2.23 -0.34 22.08
N LYS A 182 1.04 -0.94 21.98
CA LYS A 182 0.55 -1.96 22.93
C LYS A 182 -0.06 -3.14 22.19
N SER A 183 -0.25 -4.27 22.87
CA SER A 183 -1.00 -5.40 22.31
C SER A 183 -2.49 -5.30 22.66
N THR A 184 -3.35 -5.78 21.77
CA THR A 184 -4.78 -5.91 22.05
C THR A 184 -5.00 -6.82 23.27
N PRO A 185 -5.89 -6.48 24.22
CA PRO A 185 -6.23 -7.36 25.32
C PRO A 185 -7.03 -8.58 24.81
N PRO A 186 -6.99 -9.71 25.52
CA PRO A 186 -7.89 -10.82 25.23
C PRO A 186 -9.36 -10.43 25.48
N PRO A 187 -10.33 -10.98 24.72
CA PRO A 187 -11.72 -10.55 24.78
C PRO A 187 -12.35 -10.60 26.18
N PHE A 188 -12.00 -11.61 26.98
CA PHE A 188 -12.55 -11.79 28.34
C PHE A 188 -12.16 -10.65 29.31
N LEU A 189 -11.11 -9.87 29.02
CA LEU A 189 -10.72 -8.71 29.82
C LEU A 189 -11.41 -7.42 29.38
N CYS A 190 -12.06 -7.38 28.21
CA CYS A 190 -12.57 -6.14 27.63
C CYS A 190 -13.62 -5.47 28.54
N ARG A 191 -14.55 -6.26 29.08
CA ARG A 191 -15.59 -5.75 29.97
C ARG A 191 -15.02 -5.22 31.30
N SER A 192 -14.05 -5.93 31.88
CA SER A 192 -13.44 -5.50 33.15
C SER A 192 -12.57 -4.25 32.99
N ILE A 193 -11.83 -4.13 31.89
CA ILE A 193 -11.09 -2.91 31.53
C ILE A 193 -12.06 -1.75 31.32
N THR A 194 -13.13 -1.97 30.56
CA THR A 194 -14.14 -0.93 30.27
C THR A 194 -14.80 -0.41 31.54
N ALA A 195 -15.19 -1.32 32.45
CA ALA A 195 -15.76 -0.93 33.74
C ALA A 195 -14.78 -0.10 34.59
N ARG A 196 -13.47 -0.43 34.57
CA ARG A 196 -12.45 0.38 35.24
C ARG A 196 -12.31 1.77 34.62
N LEU A 197 -12.31 1.88 33.29
CA LEU A 197 -12.27 3.18 32.61
C LEU A 197 -13.45 4.06 33.01
N ILE A 198 -14.67 3.52 33.03
CA ILE A 198 -15.86 4.25 33.48
C ILE A 198 -15.71 4.70 34.94
N LYS A 199 -15.21 3.82 35.82
CA LYS A 199 -14.94 4.15 37.23
C LYS A 199 -13.90 5.26 37.40
N MET A 200 -12.96 5.39 36.46
CA MET A 200 -11.96 6.47 36.41
C MET A 200 -12.51 7.78 35.80
N GLY A 201 -13.81 7.85 35.50
CA GLY A 201 -14.46 9.03 34.93
C GLY A 201 -14.37 9.14 33.40
N CYS A 202 -13.93 8.09 32.71
CA CYS A 202 -13.89 8.09 31.25
C CYS A 202 -15.29 7.93 30.64
N LYS A 203 -15.59 8.74 29.63
CA LYS A 203 -16.72 8.47 28.73
C LYS A 203 -16.32 7.40 27.71
N VAL A 204 -17.11 6.33 27.62
CA VAL A 204 -16.91 5.25 26.64
C VAL A 204 -17.93 5.31 25.50
N GLU A 205 -19.08 5.92 25.75
CA GLU A 205 -20.10 6.16 24.72
C GLU A 205 -19.57 7.13 23.66
N GLY A 206 -19.73 6.78 22.38
CA GLY A 206 -19.23 7.58 21.27
C GLY A 206 -17.71 7.50 21.04
N VAL A 207 -16.96 6.75 21.87
CA VAL A 207 -15.52 6.51 21.66
C VAL A 207 -15.35 5.30 20.73
N PRO A 208 -14.56 5.41 19.63
CA PRO A 208 -14.37 4.32 18.69
C PRO A 208 -13.93 3.02 19.36
N GLY A 209 -14.58 1.92 18.97
CA GLY A 209 -14.27 0.58 19.45
C GLY A 209 -14.98 0.18 20.75
N PHE A 210 -15.59 1.13 21.47
CA PHE A 210 -16.48 0.82 22.59
C PHE A 210 -17.93 0.66 22.11
N TYR A 211 -18.67 -0.27 22.70
CA TYR A 211 -20.06 -0.55 22.35
C TYR A 211 -20.81 -1.23 23.50
N ARG A 212 -22.14 -1.30 23.40
CA ARG A 212 -22.99 -2.01 24.35
C ARG A 212 -23.28 -3.44 23.85
N ASP A 213 -22.94 -4.43 24.66
CA ASP A 213 -23.20 -5.84 24.34
C ASP A 213 -24.68 -6.22 24.50
N ASP A 214 -25.02 -7.45 24.12
CA ASP A 214 -26.39 -7.96 24.15
C ASP A 214 -26.96 -8.04 25.58
N CYS A 215 -26.09 -8.08 26.58
CA CYS A 215 -26.45 -8.05 28.00
C CYS A 215 -26.59 -6.63 28.55
N GLY A 216 -26.41 -5.59 27.71
CA GLY A 216 -26.54 -4.19 28.09
C GLY A 216 -25.28 -3.57 28.71
N TYR A 217 -24.14 -4.28 28.74
CA TYR A 217 -22.91 -3.79 29.35
C TYR A 217 -21.98 -3.16 28.31
N TRP A 218 -21.28 -2.10 28.71
CA TRP A 218 -20.22 -1.51 27.91
C TRP A 218 -19.00 -2.43 27.82
N THR A 219 -18.49 -2.61 26.60
CA THR A 219 -17.30 -3.42 26.29
C THR A 219 -16.55 -2.86 25.08
N MET A 220 -15.47 -3.52 24.66
CA MET A 220 -14.61 -3.13 23.55
C MET A 220 -14.61 -4.17 22.42
N ALA A 221 -14.44 -3.70 21.19
CA ALA A 221 -14.37 -4.50 19.97
C ALA A 221 -12.99 -5.16 19.74
N PHE A 222 -12.50 -5.90 20.75
CA PHE A 222 -11.33 -6.77 20.61
C PHE A 222 -11.77 -8.23 20.58
N TYR A 223 -11.40 -8.93 19.50
CA TYR A 223 -11.74 -10.33 19.29
C TYR A 223 -10.48 -11.16 19.09
N LYS A 224 -10.55 -12.46 19.42
CA LYS A 224 -9.41 -13.38 19.24
C LYS A 224 -8.87 -13.35 17.80
N LYS A 225 -9.76 -13.36 16.80
CA LYS A 225 -9.40 -13.30 15.37
C LYS A 225 -8.81 -11.96 14.93
N THR A 226 -8.98 -10.90 15.73
CA THR A 226 -8.50 -9.55 15.42
C THR A 226 -7.42 -9.10 16.40
N SER A 227 -6.72 -10.05 17.02
CA SER A 227 -5.62 -9.77 17.94
C SER A 227 -4.44 -9.16 17.17
N GLY A 228 -3.72 -8.24 17.81
CA GLY A 228 -2.68 -7.50 17.11
C GLY A 228 -1.93 -6.46 17.92
N ILE A 229 -1.13 -5.65 17.22
CA ILE A 229 -0.44 -4.48 17.74
C ILE A 229 -1.34 -3.25 17.53
N LEU A 230 -1.61 -2.50 18.60
CA LEU A 230 -2.25 -1.20 18.57
C LEU A 230 -1.24 -0.14 18.16
N ILE A 231 -1.56 0.54 17.07
CA ILE A 231 -0.83 1.66 16.48
C ILE A 231 -1.64 2.93 16.74
N PRO A 232 -1.16 3.85 17.61
CA PRO A 232 -1.84 5.10 17.92
C PRO A 232 -2.02 6.02 16.71
N ALA A 233 -3.23 6.58 16.55
CA ALA A 233 -3.48 7.67 15.61
C ALA A 233 -3.54 8.99 16.39
N VAL A 234 -2.58 9.89 16.12
CA VAL A 234 -2.40 11.17 16.83
C VAL A 234 -2.76 12.32 15.90
N GLY A 235 -3.60 13.24 16.36
CA GLY A 235 -3.99 14.42 15.58
C GLY A 235 -2.95 15.54 15.61
N PHE A 236 -3.23 16.62 14.89
CA PHE A 236 -2.40 17.83 14.84
C PHE A 236 -2.12 18.44 16.23
N ASP A 237 -3.08 18.33 17.15
CA ASP A 237 -3.02 18.84 18.52
C ASP A 237 -2.32 17.90 19.51
N GLY A 238 -1.67 16.83 19.02
CA GLY A 238 -1.03 15.82 19.85
C GLY A 238 -2.00 14.89 20.57
N ARG A 239 -3.31 14.98 20.30
CA ARG A 239 -4.32 14.14 20.94
C ARG A 239 -4.53 12.82 20.21
N LEU A 240 -4.76 11.76 20.97
CA LEU A 240 -5.17 10.46 20.43
C LEU A 240 -6.58 10.52 19.86
N GLN A 241 -6.74 10.05 18.62
CA GLN A 241 -8.02 10.04 17.91
C GLN A 241 -8.54 8.62 17.61
N GLY A 242 -7.70 7.60 17.75
CA GLY A 242 -8.07 6.21 17.50
C GLY A 242 -6.87 5.27 17.46
N PHE A 243 -7.13 4.00 17.15
CA PHE A 243 -6.10 2.99 16.94
C PHE A 243 -6.28 2.28 15.61
N GLN A 244 -5.18 2.10 14.89
CA GLN A 244 -5.08 1.04 13.89
C GLN A 244 -4.54 -0.22 14.57
N ILE A 245 -5.05 -1.38 14.18
CA ILE A 245 -4.61 -2.68 14.70
C ILE A 245 -3.87 -3.40 13.58
N MET A 246 -2.56 -3.64 13.74
CA MET A 246 -1.83 -4.59 12.90
C MET A 246 -2.14 -6.00 13.41
N LEU A 247 -2.80 -6.80 12.59
CA LEU A 247 -3.26 -8.12 12.97
C LEU A 247 -2.13 -9.14 13.01
N ASP A 248 -2.16 -10.01 14.02
CA ASP A 248 -1.26 -11.16 14.13
C ASP A 248 -1.42 -12.09 12.91
N VAL A 249 -2.67 -12.28 12.49
CA VAL A 249 -3.07 -13.07 11.33
C VAL A 249 -3.95 -12.21 10.41
N PRO A 250 -3.57 -11.97 9.14
CA PRO A 250 -4.39 -11.21 8.21
C PRO A 250 -5.79 -11.81 8.04
N LEU A 251 -6.82 -10.96 8.04
CA LEU A 251 -8.21 -11.41 7.82
C LEU A 251 -8.45 -11.69 6.33
N LYS A 252 -8.86 -12.92 6.01
CA LYS A 252 -9.33 -13.31 4.66
C LYS A 252 -10.81 -13.67 4.72
N ASP A 253 -11.55 -13.32 3.67
CA ASP A 253 -12.92 -13.80 3.51
C ASP A 253 -12.93 -15.25 3.02
N LYS A 254 -13.99 -16.02 3.34
CA LYS A 254 -14.08 -17.44 2.93
C LYS A 254 -14.10 -17.63 1.42
N ASP A 255 -14.63 -16.64 0.70
CA ASP A 255 -14.73 -16.64 -0.76
C ASP A 255 -13.50 -16.04 -1.45
N ASP A 256 -12.48 -15.64 -0.68
CA ASP A 256 -11.27 -15.07 -1.25
C ASP A 256 -10.41 -16.15 -1.90
N PRO A 257 -9.83 -15.90 -3.08
CA PRO A 257 -8.89 -16.82 -3.69
C PRO A 257 -7.71 -17.12 -2.75
N PRO A 258 -7.16 -18.36 -2.75
CA PRO A 258 -6.07 -18.76 -1.85
C PRO A 258 -4.88 -17.78 -1.86
N GLU A 259 -4.53 -17.29 -3.04
CA GLU A 259 -3.44 -16.37 -3.33
C GLU A 259 -3.69 -14.92 -2.84
N LYS A 260 -4.93 -14.55 -2.52
CA LYS A 260 -5.24 -13.19 -2.05
C LYS A 260 -4.69 -12.97 -0.65
N ALA A 261 -3.86 -11.94 -0.49
CA ALA A 261 -3.40 -11.51 0.83
C ALA A 261 -4.57 -10.91 1.64
N GLY A 262 -4.73 -11.37 2.88
CA GLY A 262 -5.77 -10.86 3.79
C GLY A 262 -5.52 -9.42 4.23
N ALA A 263 -6.55 -8.78 4.79
CA ALA A 263 -6.42 -7.47 5.41
C ALA A 263 -5.49 -7.57 6.62
N LYS A 264 -4.32 -6.92 6.52
CA LYS A 264 -3.30 -6.90 7.59
C LYS A 264 -3.61 -5.88 8.69
N TYR A 265 -4.34 -4.81 8.36
CA TYR A 265 -4.68 -3.74 9.28
C TYR A 265 -6.18 -3.50 9.31
N ILE A 266 -6.70 -3.23 10.50
CA ILE A 266 -8.08 -2.78 10.72
C ILE A 266 -8.10 -1.57 11.66
N TRP A 267 -9.18 -0.81 11.65
CA TRP A 267 -9.40 0.22 12.67
C TRP A 267 -10.05 -0.39 13.91
N PHE A 268 -9.62 0.06 15.09
CA PHE A 268 -10.39 -0.11 16.32
C PHE A 268 -11.68 0.72 16.19
N SER A 269 -12.77 0.04 15.87
CA SER A 269 -14.06 0.64 15.52
C SER A 269 -15.18 -0.25 16.02
N SER A 270 -16.29 0.38 16.42
CA SER A 270 -17.52 -0.28 16.83
C SER A 270 -18.70 0.08 15.91
N SER A 271 -18.43 0.57 14.70
CA SER A 271 -19.47 1.03 13.76
C SER A 271 -20.49 -0.02 13.33
N SER A 272 -20.26 -1.31 13.60
CA SER A 272 -21.20 -2.40 13.35
C SER A 272 -21.91 -2.91 14.61
N LYS A 273 -21.75 -2.21 15.75
CA LYS A 273 -22.20 -2.64 17.07
C LYS A 273 -23.15 -1.62 17.69
N ARG A 274 -24.06 -2.09 18.55
CA ARG A 274 -25.04 -1.26 19.26
C ARG A 274 -24.36 -0.20 20.13
N ASP A 275 -24.84 1.03 20.05
CA ASP A 275 -24.30 2.22 20.71
C ASP A 275 -22.79 2.39 20.43
N GLY A 276 -22.36 1.93 19.25
CA GLY A 276 -20.99 1.99 18.78
C GLY A 276 -20.69 3.30 18.04
N ALA A 277 -19.41 3.48 17.70
CA ALA A 277 -18.90 4.61 16.94
C ALA A 277 -17.86 4.17 15.92
N SER A 278 -17.88 4.83 14.76
CA SER A 278 -16.83 4.67 13.74
C SER A 278 -15.53 5.31 14.19
N SER A 279 -14.39 4.73 13.80
CA SER A 279 -13.10 5.40 13.98
C SER A 279 -13.04 6.74 13.23
N GLY A 280 -13.72 6.82 12.08
CA GLY A 280 -13.60 7.94 11.15
C GLY A 280 -12.26 7.99 10.41
N SER A 281 -11.42 6.95 10.56
CA SER A 281 -10.10 6.82 9.93
C SER A 281 -9.25 8.10 10.01
N PRO A 282 -8.93 8.56 11.23
CA PRO A 282 -8.20 9.81 11.45
C PRO A 282 -6.81 9.78 10.80
N VAL A 283 -6.30 10.96 10.42
CA VAL A 283 -4.90 11.13 10.06
C VAL A 283 -4.06 10.98 11.32
N HIS A 284 -2.90 10.36 11.17
CA HIS A 284 -1.87 10.34 12.20
C HIS A 284 -0.77 11.32 11.83
N LEU A 285 -0.40 12.22 12.73
CA LEU A 285 0.72 13.14 12.59
C LEU A 285 1.80 12.77 13.61
N VAL A 286 3.04 12.64 13.14
CA VAL A 286 4.22 12.40 13.97
C VAL A 286 5.34 13.37 13.57
N GLY A 287 6.00 13.95 14.56
CA GLY A 287 7.00 15.00 14.39
C GLY A 287 6.48 16.38 14.80
N ASP A 288 7.10 17.44 14.25
CA ASP A 288 6.75 18.83 14.55
C ASP A 288 5.56 19.30 13.70
N PRO A 289 4.40 19.65 14.30
CA PRO A 289 3.24 20.19 13.59
C PRO A 289 3.47 21.56 12.92
N SER A 290 4.53 22.27 13.31
CA SER A 290 4.92 23.58 12.71
C SER A 290 6.06 23.42 11.70
N ALA A 291 6.37 22.20 11.28
CA ALA A 291 7.41 21.96 10.31
C ALA A 291 7.10 22.64 8.97
N ARG A 292 8.11 23.29 8.39
CA ARG A 292 8.02 23.90 7.05
C ARG A 292 7.72 22.87 5.96
N VAL A 293 8.15 21.62 6.16
CA VAL A 293 8.00 20.50 5.21
C VAL A 293 7.36 19.31 5.90
N VAL A 294 6.26 18.79 5.36
CA VAL A 294 5.55 17.62 5.89
C VAL A 294 5.41 16.53 4.82
N TYR A 295 5.71 15.29 5.21
CA TYR A 295 5.66 14.12 4.32
C TYR A 295 4.31 13.42 4.47
N VAL A 296 3.65 13.08 3.37
CA VAL A 296 2.38 12.33 3.38
C VAL A 296 2.63 10.90 2.95
N ILE A 297 2.32 9.93 3.82
CA ILE A 297 2.63 8.51 3.61
C ILE A 297 1.41 7.60 3.84
N GLU A 298 1.40 6.44 3.17
CA GLU A 298 0.37 5.41 3.38
C GLU A 298 0.75 4.47 4.54
N GLY A 299 0.02 4.59 5.65
CA GLY A 299 0.11 3.69 6.81
C GLY A 299 0.80 4.31 8.02
N LEU A 300 0.14 4.19 9.18
CA LEU A 300 0.56 4.84 10.43
C LEU A 300 1.93 4.35 10.91
N LEU A 301 2.10 3.03 11.02
CA LEU A 301 3.38 2.46 11.45
C LEU A 301 4.56 2.86 10.54
N LYS A 302 4.31 3.05 9.24
CA LYS A 302 5.38 3.50 8.33
C LYS A 302 5.77 4.93 8.62
N ALA A 303 4.82 5.80 8.94
CA ALA A 303 5.10 7.17 9.35
C ALA A 303 5.94 7.20 10.63
N ASP A 304 5.57 6.40 11.64
CA ASP A 304 6.33 6.28 12.89
C ASP A 304 7.79 5.85 12.62
N ILE A 305 7.99 4.78 11.84
CA ILE A 305 9.33 4.28 11.49
C ILE A 305 10.11 5.33 10.69
N SER A 306 9.46 5.97 9.73
CA SER A 306 10.10 6.98 8.87
C SER A 306 10.52 8.22 9.67
N HIS A 307 9.70 8.65 10.62
CA HIS A 307 10.04 9.70 11.57
C HIS A 307 11.24 9.30 12.43
N CYS A 308 11.21 8.11 13.02
CA CYS A 308 12.32 7.59 13.82
C CYS A 308 13.65 7.47 13.04
N LEU A 309 13.60 7.23 11.73
CA LEU A 309 14.79 7.12 10.88
C LEU A 309 15.32 8.45 10.37
N THR A 310 14.45 9.45 10.17
CA THR A 310 14.82 10.69 9.46
C THR A 310 14.67 11.97 10.27
N GLY A 311 13.95 11.92 11.40
CA GLY A 311 13.56 13.08 12.20
C GLY A 311 12.54 14.01 11.53
N ARG A 312 12.04 13.67 10.34
CA ARG A 312 11.09 14.52 9.57
C ARG A 312 9.66 14.34 10.05
N THR A 313 8.80 15.33 9.80
CA THR A 313 7.37 15.26 10.13
C THR A 313 6.60 14.47 9.07
N PHE A 314 5.76 13.52 9.51
CA PHE A 314 4.93 12.69 8.64
C PHE A 314 3.45 12.78 9.03
N ALA A 315 2.59 12.94 8.02
CA ALA A 315 1.15 12.76 8.07
C ALA A 315 0.78 11.43 7.37
N ALA A 316 0.10 10.54 8.08
CA ALA A 316 -0.20 9.19 7.62
C ALA A 316 -1.70 8.97 7.40
N ILE A 317 -2.06 8.42 6.24
CA ILE A 317 -3.42 7.99 5.94
C ILE A 317 -3.53 6.46 5.88
N ALA A 318 -4.68 5.92 6.29
CA ALA A 318 -4.97 4.50 6.15
C ALA A 318 -5.57 4.21 4.76
N GLY A 319 -4.69 3.85 3.82
CA GLY A 319 -5.03 3.58 2.43
C GLY A 319 -4.79 4.80 1.54
N ALA A 320 -4.05 4.62 0.43
CA ALA A 320 -3.63 5.70 -0.46
C ALA A 320 -4.78 6.60 -0.99
N ASN A 321 -6.01 6.09 -1.06
CA ASN A 321 -7.18 6.81 -1.56
C ASN A 321 -8.10 7.39 -0.47
N ASN A 322 -7.72 7.22 0.80
CA ASN A 322 -8.42 7.86 1.91
C ASN A 322 -7.83 9.25 2.19
N THR A 323 -7.85 10.13 1.19
CA THR A 323 -7.23 11.46 1.25
C THR A 323 -8.14 12.53 1.85
N SER A 324 -9.45 12.28 2.00
CA SER A 324 -10.38 13.28 2.55
C SER A 324 -10.02 13.79 3.94
N PRO A 325 -9.46 12.98 4.87
CA PRO A 325 -9.04 13.49 6.18
C PRO A 325 -7.85 14.46 6.12
N LEU A 326 -7.12 14.56 4.99
CA LEU A 326 -6.00 15.49 4.84
C LEU A 326 -6.45 16.93 4.63
N ASP A 327 -7.65 17.17 4.10
CA ASP A 327 -8.17 18.52 3.84
C ASP A 327 -8.18 19.41 5.11
N PRO A 328 -8.83 19.01 6.24
CA PRO A 328 -8.77 19.79 7.46
C PRO A 328 -7.37 19.84 8.09
N LEU A 329 -6.54 18.79 7.92
CA LEU A 329 -5.16 18.82 8.43
C LEU A 329 -4.33 19.86 7.69
N PHE A 330 -4.44 19.93 6.37
CA PHE A 330 -3.68 20.87 5.54
C PHE A 330 -4.06 22.32 5.83
N ALA A 331 -5.33 22.59 6.17
CA ALA A 331 -5.75 23.90 6.66
C ALA A 331 -4.98 24.29 7.94
N LEU A 332 -4.86 23.37 8.90
CA LEU A 332 -4.14 23.61 10.16
C LEU A 332 -2.63 23.75 9.96
N LEU A 333 -2.03 22.89 9.12
CA LEU A 333 -0.60 22.95 8.79
C LEU A 333 -0.24 24.27 8.09
N ALA A 334 -1.04 24.71 7.12
CA ALA A 334 -0.82 25.98 6.43
C ALA A 334 -0.88 27.18 7.40
N GLN A 335 -1.82 27.17 8.35
CA GLN A 335 -1.90 28.18 9.41
C GLN A 335 -0.69 28.16 10.35
N SER A 336 -0.02 27.01 10.46
CA SER A 336 1.14 26.79 11.34
C SER A 336 2.48 26.99 10.63
N GLY A 337 2.46 27.45 9.37
CA GLY A 337 3.67 27.79 8.60
C GLY A 337 4.25 26.66 7.75
N THR A 338 3.52 25.56 7.53
CA THR A 338 3.94 24.57 6.54
C THR A 338 3.84 25.15 5.14
N GLU A 339 4.94 25.11 4.39
CA GLU A 339 5.03 25.63 3.03
C GLU A 339 5.01 24.52 1.98
N GLU A 340 5.40 23.30 2.37
CA GLU A 340 5.65 22.21 1.43
C GLU A 340 5.14 20.86 1.93
N ILE A 341 4.43 20.17 1.04
CA ILE A 341 4.01 18.78 1.18
C ILE A 341 4.87 17.88 0.27
N ILE A 342 5.39 16.80 0.84
CA ILE A 342 6.10 15.77 0.09
C ILE A 342 5.22 14.52 0.03
N GLU A 343 4.73 14.16 -1.15
CA GLU A 343 3.94 12.94 -1.36
C GLU A 343 4.87 11.71 -1.41
N ALA A 344 4.75 10.85 -0.40
CA ALA A 344 5.59 9.67 -0.18
C ALA A 344 4.76 8.37 -0.07
N HIS A 345 3.69 8.23 -0.86
CA HIS A 345 3.05 6.93 -1.06
C HIS A 345 4.03 5.93 -1.68
N ASP A 346 3.82 4.64 -1.36
CA ASP A 346 4.61 3.51 -1.86
C ASP A 346 4.84 3.56 -3.38
N MET A 347 5.96 2.99 -3.82
CA MET A 347 6.36 2.99 -5.24
C MET A 347 5.39 2.26 -6.16
N ASP A 348 4.43 1.50 -5.61
CA ASP A 348 3.34 0.91 -6.39
C ASP A 348 2.41 1.95 -7.04
N LYS A 349 2.53 3.23 -6.67
CA LYS A 349 1.88 4.35 -7.37
C LYS A 349 2.17 4.39 -8.87
N TYR A 350 3.32 3.89 -9.33
CA TYR A 350 3.65 3.84 -10.75
C TYR A 350 3.03 2.66 -11.50
N ASN A 351 2.48 1.66 -10.80
CA ASN A 351 1.82 0.50 -11.42
C ASN A 351 0.36 0.31 -11.01
N ASN A 352 -0.15 1.18 -10.14
CA ASN A 352 -1.52 1.19 -9.69
C ASN A 352 -2.13 2.59 -9.90
N GLN A 353 -2.98 2.71 -10.93
CA GLN A 353 -3.68 3.96 -11.28
C GLN A 353 -4.48 4.52 -10.09
N MET A 354 -4.97 3.65 -9.21
CA MET A 354 -5.74 4.09 -8.04
C MET A 354 -4.83 4.74 -7.01
N THR A 355 -3.66 4.18 -6.71
CA THR A 355 -2.67 4.80 -5.81
C THR A 355 -2.18 6.14 -6.39
N MET A 356 -1.95 6.20 -7.71
CA MET A 356 -1.58 7.43 -8.42
C MET A 356 -2.65 8.52 -8.29
N ALA A 357 -3.93 8.17 -8.44
CA ALA A 357 -5.03 9.11 -8.26
C ALA A 357 -5.08 9.68 -6.82
N GLY A 358 -4.76 8.87 -5.81
CA GLY A 358 -4.58 9.32 -4.44
C GLY A 358 -3.48 10.37 -4.29
N ALA A 359 -2.32 10.11 -4.90
CA ALA A 359 -1.19 11.06 -4.91
C ALA A 359 -1.55 12.38 -5.61
N SER A 360 -2.27 12.34 -6.73
CA SER A 360 -2.74 13.56 -7.41
C SER A 360 -3.76 14.35 -6.58
N LYS A 361 -4.61 13.68 -5.80
CA LYS A 361 -5.52 14.36 -4.86
C LYS A 361 -4.76 15.08 -3.75
N ILE A 362 -3.70 14.49 -3.21
CA ILE A 362 -2.82 15.16 -2.22
C ILE A 362 -2.26 16.45 -2.79
N TYR A 363 -1.74 16.40 -4.02
CA TYR A 363 -1.24 17.58 -4.72
C TYR A 363 -2.29 18.68 -4.82
N LEU A 364 -3.50 18.35 -5.29
CA LEU A 364 -4.59 19.32 -5.41
C LEU A 364 -5.00 19.92 -4.06
N THR A 365 -5.09 19.10 -3.00
CA THR A 365 -5.42 19.58 -1.66
C THR A 365 -4.32 20.48 -1.09
N ALA A 366 -3.04 20.17 -1.32
CA ALA A 366 -1.94 21.03 -0.88
C ALA A 366 -2.00 22.40 -1.57
N ARG A 367 -2.21 22.42 -2.89
CA ARG A 367 -2.36 23.66 -3.67
C ARG A 367 -3.56 24.50 -3.25
N LYS A 368 -4.68 23.87 -2.86
CA LYS A 368 -5.86 24.55 -2.31
C LYS A 368 -5.50 25.43 -1.10
N TYR A 369 -4.53 25.02 -0.29
CA TYR A 369 -4.09 25.74 0.91
C TYR A 369 -2.78 26.54 0.70
N GLY A 370 -2.38 26.78 -0.55
CA GLY A 370 -1.21 27.61 -0.87
C GLY A 370 0.15 26.94 -0.65
N MET A 371 0.17 25.64 -0.32
CA MET A 371 1.42 24.89 -0.16
C MET A 371 1.95 24.38 -1.50
N ASN A 372 3.28 24.30 -1.61
CA ASN A 372 3.93 23.53 -2.66
C ASN A 372 3.74 22.03 -2.40
N CYS A 373 3.71 21.24 -3.46
CA CYS A 373 3.66 19.79 -3.34
C CYS A 373 4.59 19.14 -4.34
N ARG A 374 5.49 18.27 -3.85
CA ARG A 374 6.39 17.47 -4.67
C ARG A 374 6.13 15.98 -4.45
N ARG A 375 6.20 15.22 -5.53
CA ARG A 375 6.19 13.76 -5.47
C ARG A 375 7.60 13.26 -5.16
N LEU A 376 7.72 12.41 -4.15
CA LEU A 376 8.97 11.74 -3.85
C LEU A 376 9.05 10.42 -4.61
N THR A 377 10.21 10.20 -5.22
CA THR A 377 10.59 8.97 -5.90
C THR A 377 11.92 8.50 -5.29
N TRP A 378 12.03 7.21 -5.04
CA TRP A 378 13.25 6.59 -4.51
C TRP A 378 13.56 5.30 -5.26
N ASN A 379 14.60 4.60 -4.81
CA ASN A 379 15.03 3.33 -5.37
C ASN A 379 13.86 2.32 -5.42
N PRO A 380 13.37 1.93 -6.62
CA PRO A 380 12.15 1.12 -6.75
C PRO A 380 12.27 -0.32 -6.25
N ASN A 381 13.48 -0.78 -5.91
CA ASN A 381 13.67 -2.08 -5.27
C ASN A 381 13.13 -2.13 -3.84
N TYR A 382 12.77 -0.98 -3.26
CA TYR A 382 12.12 -0.87 -1.96
C TYR A 382 10.69 -0.36 -2.11
N LYS A 383 9.74 -1.13 -1.57
CA LYS A 383 8.31 -0.82 -1.71
C LYS A 383 7.93 0.48 -1.00
N GLY A 384 8.23 0.58 0.29
CA GLY A 384 7.91 1.73 1.13
C GLY A 384 9.11 2.63 1.37
N PHE A 385 8.85 3.87 1.75
CA PHE A 385 9.89 4.81 2.17
C PHE A 385 10.66 4.29 3.40
N ASP A 386 9.96 3.66 4.35
CA ASP A 386 10.56 3.04 5.54
C ASP A 386 11.54 1.91 5.16
N ASP A 387 11.15 1.05 4.21
CA ASP A 387 12.01 -0.03 3.71
C ASP A 387 13.30 0.54 3.08
N TRP A 388 13.19 1.60 2.28
CA TRP A 388 14.32 2.26 1.64
C TRP A 388 15.30 2.89 2.65
N GLN A 389 14.78 3.61 3.64
CA GLN A 389 15.61 4.24 4.67
C GLN A 389 16.34 3.20 5.54
N LEU A 390 15.68 2.08 5.87
CA LEU A 390 16.32 0.97 6.57
C LEU A 390 17.45 0.34 5.74
N ALA A 391 17.26 0.22 4.42
CA ALA A 391 18.28 -0.31 3.53
C ALA A 391 19.49 0.61 3.42
N LEU A 392 19.29 1.93 3.28
CA LEU A 392 20.39 2.91 3.27
C LEU A 392 21.25 2.82 4.54
N ARG A 393 20.63 2.62 5.71
CA ARG A 393 21.37 2.43 6.97
C ARG A 393 22.22 1.16 6.97
N ARG A 394 21.81 0.11 6.25
CA ARG A 394 22.55 -1.15 6.11
C ARG A 394 23.60 -1.13 5.03
N GLU A 395 23.40 -0.39 3.94
CA GLU A 395 24.33 -0.35 2.83
C GLU A 395 25.72 0.18 3.26
N ASN A 396 25.74 1.09 4.24
CA ASN A 396 26.98 1.52 4.91
C ASN A 396 27.76 0.37 5.57
N GLN A 397 27.13 -0.76 5.88
CA GLN A 397 27.78 -1.97 6.40
C GLN A 397 28.25 -2.91 5.27
N ARG A 398 27.56 -2.92 4.13
CA ARG A 398 27.87 -3.78 2.97
C ARG A 398 29.11 -3.34 2.20
N ARG A 399 29.43 -2.04 2.16
CA ARG A 399 30.70 -1.54 1.60
C ARG A 399 31.93 -2.22 2.23
N LYS A 400 31.83 -2.67 3.49
CA LYS A 400 32.88 -3.43 4.19
C LYS A 400 33.02 -4.88 3.72
N GLU A 401 32.03 -5.43 3.01
CA GLU A 401 32.12 -6.77 2.40
C GLU A 401 32.81 -6.72 1.03
N LEU A 402 32.73 -5.61 0.29
CA LEU A 402 33.49 -5.43 -0.95
C LEU A 402 35.00 -5.37 -0.68
N GLU A 403 35.40 -4.81 0.46
CA GLU A 403 36.78 -4.82 0.99
C GLU A 403 37.31 -6.24 1.30
N ARG A 404 36.47 -7.29 1.25
CA ARG A 404 36.89 -8.69 1.50
C ARG A 404 37.29 -9.46 0.24
N LYS A 405 37.10 -8.91 -0.96
CA LYS A 405 37.46 -9.60 -2.21
C LYS A 405 38.96 -9.52 -2.47
N THR A 406 39.51 -10.55 -3.10
CA THR A 406 40.95 -10.62 -3.41
C THR A 406 41.34 -9.61 -4.49
N PHE A 407 42.63 -9.25 -4.56
CA PHE A 407 43.16 -8.38 -5.62
C PHE A 407 42.79 -8.90 -7.02
N LYS A 408 43.01 -10.20 -7.29
CA LYS A 408 42.71 -10.79 -8.60
C LYS A 408 41.24 -10.63 -8.98
N GLU A 409 40.33 -10.91 -8.05
CA GLU A 409 38.90 -10.73 -8.28
C GLU A 409 38.57 -9.27 -8.59
N GLN A 410 39.16 -8.33 -7.86
CA GLN A 410 38.95 -6.90 -8.10
C GLN A 410 39.47 -6.48 -9.48
N TYR A 411 40.65 -6.93 -9.88
CA TYR A 411 41.26 -6.59 -11.17
C TYR A 411 40.49 -7.17 -12.37
N LEU A 412 40.10 -8.46 -12.29
CA LEU A 412 39.36 -9.12 -13.37
C LEU A 412 37.96 -8.57 -13.56
N ASN A 413 37.37 -8.02 -12.49
CA ASN A 413 36.12 -7.29 -12.55
C ASN A 413 36.30 -5.80 -12.90
N GLY A 414 37.53 -5.29 -12.96
CA GLY A 414 37.80 -3.87 -13.24
C GLY A 414 37.38 -2.93 -12.11
N TRP A 415 37.33 -3.41 -10.86
CA TRP A 415 37.14 -2.55 -9.67
C TRP A 415 38.43 -1.87 -9.22
N CYS A 416 39.58 -2.36 -9.68
CA CYS A 416 40.88 -1.75 -9.41
C CYS A 416 41.78 -1.78 -10.65
N GLU A 417 42.75 -0.88 -10.68
CA GLU A 417 43.84 -0.93 -11.65
C GLU A 417 44.91 -1.94 -11.22
N LEU A 418 45.80 -2.32 -12.15
CA LEU A 418 46.88 -3.26 -11.89
C LEU A 418 47.81 -2.77 -10.76
N ALA A 419 48.01 -1.45 -10.65
CA ALA A 419 48.83 -0.83 -9.63
C ALA A 419 48.33 -1.10 -8.20
N HIS A 420 47.03 -1.38 -8.01
CA HIS A 420 46.44 -1.62 -6.69
C HIS A 420 47.01 -2.87 -5.97
N ILE A 421 47.71 -3.75 -6.69
CA ILE A 421 48.40 -4.89 -6.10
C ILE A 421 49.46 -4.46 -5.06
N GLU A 422 50.07 -3.29 -5.25
CA GLU A 422 51.08 -2.72 -4.34
C GLU A 422 50.43 -2.35 -3.00
N ASP A 423 49.32 -1.62 -3.05
CA ASP A 423 48.52 -1.28 -1.85
C ASP A 423 48.04 -2.55 -1.12
N CYS A 424 47.56 -3.54 -1.87
CA CYS A 424 47.11 -4.82 -1.29
C CYS A 424 48.27 -5.54 -0.58
N THR A 425 49.47 -5.50 -1.16
CA THR A 425 50.66 -6.14 -0.60
C THR A 425 51.13 -5.42 0.67
N GLU A 426 51.16 -4.10 0.65
CA GLU A 426 51.50 -3.27 1.82
C GLU A 426 50.49 -3.49 2.96
N GLN A 427 49.19 -3.48 2.65
CA GLN A 427 48.13 -3.77 3.62
C GLN A 427 48.27 -5.17 4.23
N TRP A 428 48.65 -6.18 3.45
CA TRP A 428 48.88 -7.53 3.96
C TRP A 428 50.10 -7.59 4.90
N GLN A 429 51.19 -6.89 4.57
CA GLN A 429 52.41 -6.84 5.40
C GLN A 429 52.17 -6.20 6.77
N HIS A 430 51.29 -5.19 6.83
CA HIS A 430 50.96 -4.49 8.07
C HIS A 430 49.88 -5.18 8.92
N ARG A 431 49.35 -6.34 8.49
CA ARG A 431 48.38 -7.10 9.30
C ARG A 431 49.08 -7.81 10.46
N ALA A 432 48.66 -7.49 11.68
CA ALA A 432 49.05 -8.21 12.88
C ALA A 432 48.44 -9.62 12.84
N GLU A 433 49.27 -10.62 12.54
CA GLU A 433 48.94 -12.06 12.45
C GLU A 433 47.90 -12.42 11.39
N SER A 434 48.39 -12.84 10.21
CA SER A 434 47.56 -13.35 9.12
C SER A 434 47.79 -14.85 8.94
N ASN A 435 46.76 -15.67 9.17
CA ASN A 435 46.80 -17.14 8.94
C ASN A 435 46.77 -17.53 7.45
N ILE A 436 46.79 -16.53 6.54
CA ILE A 436 46.65 -16.69 5.09
C ILE A 436 47.85 -16.05 4.39
N GLY A 437 48.51 -16.83 3.53
CA GLY A 437 49.68 -16.39 2.77
C GLY A 437 49.33 -15.36 1.70
N LEU A 438 50.32 -14.55 1.28
CA LEU A 438 50.13 -13.48 0.30
C LEU A 438 49.48 -13.95 -1.01
N THR A 439 49.85 -15.14 -1.51
CA THR A 439 49.26 -15.77 -2.71
C THR A 439 47.74 -15.86 -2.60
N GLU A 440 47.26 -16.39 -1.46
CA GLU A 440 45.83 -16.62 -1.20
C GLU A 440 45.12 -15.30 -0.92
N TYR A 441 45.77 -14.38 -0.20
CA TYR A 441 45.25 -13.04 0.04
C TYR A 441 45.00 -12.25 -1.25
N LEU A 442 45.95 -12.31 -2.20
CA LEU A 442 45.82 -11.66 -3.50
C LEU A 442 44.93 -12.46 -4.47
N GLY A 443 44.57 -13.70 -4.14
CA GLY A 443 43.78 -14.60 -5.00
C GLY A 443 44.53 -15.06 -6.25
N LEU A 444 45.86 -14.99 -6.26
CA LEU A 444 46.69 -15.37 -7.40
C LEU A 444 46.94 -16.88 -7.42
N THR A 445 47.13 -17.45 -8.61
CA THR A 445 47.72 -18.79 -8.71
C THR A 445 49.20 -18.74 -8.32
N ARG A 446 49.79 -19.90 -8.06
CA ARG A 446 51.23 -20.00 -7.76
C ARG A 446 52.10 -19.41 -8.87
N GLU A 447 51.77 -19.69 -10.13
CA GLU A 447 52.52 -19.21 -11.30
C GLU A 447 52.39 -17.69 -11.47
N GLU A 448 51.19 -17.14 -11.28
CA GLU A 448 50.94 -15.70 -11.31
C GLU A 448 51.72 -14.97 -10.21
N HIS A 449 51.69 -15.52 -8.99
CA HIS A 449 52.43 -14.95 -7.87
C HIS A 449 53.96 -15.03 -8.08
N GLU A 450 54.48 -16.16 -8.57
CA GLU A 450 55.92 -16.27 -8.89
C GLU A 450 56.34 -15.27 -9.99
N THR A 451 55.49 -15.05 -10.99
CA THR A 451 55.73 -14.07 -12.06
C THR A 451 55.74 -12.65 -11.50
N PHE A 452 54.78 -12.31 -10.64
CA PHE A 452 54.74 -11.02 -9.96
C PHE A 452 56.02 -10.74 -9.15
N LEU A 453 56.50 -11.71 -8.38
CA LEU A 453 57.71 -11.57 -7.58
C LEU A 453 59.00 -11.46 -8.42
N ARG A 454 59.11 -12.18 -9.53
CA ARG A 454 60.33 -12.20 -10.36
C ARG A 454 60.41 -11.09 -11.40
N HIS A 455 59.26 -10.72 -11.98
CA HIS A 455 59.19 -9.87 -13.17
C HIS A 455 58.31 -8.62 -12.96
N GLY A 456 57.71 -8.44 -11.78
CA GLY A 456 56.94 -7.27 -11.41
C GLY A 456 55.50 -7.26 -11.92
N ARG A 457 54.77 -6.18 -11.62
CA ARG A 457 53.34 -6.03 -11.91
C ARG A 457 53.00 -6.08 -13.39
N GLU A 458 53.82 -5.50 -14.26
CA GLU A 458 53.56 -5.44 -15.71
C GLU A 458 53.53 -6.85 -16.31
N ALA A 459 54.46 -7.72 -15.90
CA ALA A 459 54.49 -9.11 -16.33
C ALA A 459 53.28 -9.90 -15.80
N LEU A 460 52.84 -9.64 -14.57
CA LEU A 460 51.58 -10.17 -14.06
C LEU A 460 50.38 -9.68 -14.89
N GLY A 461 50.38 -8.41 -15.29
CA GLY A 461 49.36 -7.83 -16.16
C GLY A 461 49.20 -8.60 -17.48
N VAL A 462 50.31 -9.02 -18.10
CA VAL A 462 50.29 -9.85 -19.33
C VAL A 462 49.58 -11.19 -19.10
N LEU A 463 49.69 -11.78 -17.90
CA LEU A 463 49.01 -13.04 -17.55
C LEU A 463 47.53 -12.83 -17.20
N LEU A 464 47.19 -11.70 -16.57
CA LEU A 464 45.82 -11.41 -16.11
C LEU A 464 44.93 -10.79 -17.19
N GLU A 465 45.48 -10.01 -18.12
CA GLU A 465 44.68 -9.31 -19.14
C GLU A 465 43.87 -10.27 -20.04
N PRO A 466 44.42 -11.41 -20.52
CA PRO A 466 43.64 -12.38 -21.28
C PRO A 466 42.51 -13.06 -20.47
N GLN A 467 42.56 -12.97 -19.14
CA GLN A 467 41.55 -13.54 -18.24
C GLN A 467 40.36 -12.60 -18.03
N ARG A 468 40.32 -11.41 -18.63
CA ARG A 468 39.17 -10.52 -18.64
C ARG A 468 38.81 -10.03 -20.04
N ARG A 469 37.59 -9.51 -20.20
CA ARG A 469 37.10 -8.86 -21.41
C ARG A 469 36.28 -7.63 -21.05
N SER A 470 36.25 -6.63 -21.94
CA SER A 470 35.28 -5.52 -21.83
C SER A 470 33.93 -5.98 -22.39
N GLN A 471 32.87 -5.79 -21.60
CA GLN A 471 31.49 -6.04 -21.97
C GLN A 471 30.73 -4.72 -22.03
N ARG A 472 30.35 -4.33 -23.25
CA ARG A 472 29.44 -3.20 -23.50
C ARG A 472 28.02 -3.55 -23.10
N PHE A 473 27.35 -2.60 -22.45
CA PHE A 473 25.94 -2.73 -22.11
C PHE A 473 25.17 -1.43 -22.29
N VAL A 474 23.86 -1.55 -22.51
CA VAL A 474 22.93 -0.41 -22.55
C VAL A 474 21.78 -0.66 -21.59
N LEU A 475 21.46 0.33 -20.77
CA LEU A 475 20.34 0.30 -19.84
C LEU A 475 19.14 1.05 -20.43
N TYR A 476 18.01 0.35 -20.52
CA TYR A 476 16.72 0.89 -20.89
C TYR A 476 15.77 0.82 -19.71
N GLN A 477 15.08 1.93 -19.46
CA GLN A 477 14.13 2.03 -18.35
C GLN A 477 12.78 2.52 -18.84
N LEU A 478 11.71 2.04 -18.20
CA LEU A 478 10.38 2.58 -18.43
C LEU A 478 10.34 4.08 -18.19
N GLU A 479 9.71 4.81 -19.11
CA GLU A 479 9.40 6.22 -18.92
C GLU A 479 8.15 6.33 -18.06
N LEU A 480 8.35 6.74 -16.82
CA LEU A 480 7.28 6.88 -15.84
C LEU A 480 6.65 8.26 -16.00
N ASP A 481 5.33 8.30 -15.83
CA ASP A 481 4.53 9.51 -15.83
C ASP A 481 3.89 9.70 -14.45
N GLU A 482 3.52 10.94 -14.14
CA GLU A 482 2.83 11.29 -12.92
C GLU A 482 1.31 11.13 -12.99
N GLN A 483 0.75 10.97 -14.20
CA GLN A 483 -0.70 10.87 -14.46
C GLN A 483 -1.14 9.47 -14.90
N LYS A 484 -0.27 8.71 -15.57
CA LYS A 484 -0.56 7.36 -16.07
C LYS A 484 0.35 6.30 -15.45
N ALA A 485 -0.25 5.39 -14.69
CA ALA A 485 0.43 4.21 -14.18
C ALA A 485 0.63 3.16 -15.28
N ILE A 486 1.77 2.46 -15.24
CA ILE A 486 2.11 1.35 -16.12
C ILE A 486 1.94 0.05 -15.32
N PRO A 487 0.96 -0.83 -15.62
CA PRO A 487 0.58 -1.96 -14.75
C PRO A 487 1.73 -2.92 -14.36
N PHE A 488 2.77 -2.99 -15.18
CA PHE A 488 3.94 -3.84 -15.00
C PHE A 488 5.21 -3.08 -14.56
N ALA A 489 5.14 -1.77 -14.30
CA ALA A 489 6.28 -1.04 -13.74
C ALA A 489 6.69 -1.63 -12.39
N PHE A 490 7.99 -1.91 -12.26
CA PHE A 490 8.60 -2.53 -11.08
C PHE A 490 8.08 -3.93 -10.77
N LYS A 491 7.67 -4.68 -11.79
CA LYS A 491 7.18 -6.07 -11.65
C LYS A 491 7.90 -7.02 -12.60
N ASP A 492 7.64 -8.30 -12.42
CA ASP A 492 8.15 -9.39 -13.26
C ASP A 492 7.50 -9.43 -14.66
N MET A 493 7.99 -10.34 -15.50
CA MET A 493 7.47 -10.62 -16.84
C MET A 493 6.04 -11.16 -16.85
N GLU A 494 5.58 -11.76 -15.75
CA GLU A 494 4.18 -12.19 -15.65
C GLU A 494 3.23 -11.00 -15.60
N ALA A 495 3.64 -9.90 -14.97
CA ALA A 495 2.88 -8.65 -15.03
C ALA A 495 2.85 -8.04 -16.44
N VAL A 496 3.94 -8.16 -17.21
CA VAL A 496 4.00 -7.72 -18.63
C VAL A 496 2.97 -8.48 -19.47
N LYS A 497 2.92 -9.81 -19.32
CA LYS A 497 1.92 -10.66 -19.99
C LYS A 497 0.50 -10.32 -19.60
N LYS A 498 0.24 -10.12 -18.29
CA LYS A 498 -1.08 -9.70 -17.79
C LYS A 498 -1.51 -8.33 -18.31
N ALA A 499 -0.57 -7.46 -18.65
CA ALA A 499 -0.84 -6.18 -19.28
C ALA A 499 -1.11 -6.28 -20.80
N GLY A 500 -1.11 -7.49 -21.37
CA GLY A 500 -1.42 -7.74 -22.78
C GLY A 500 -0.19 -7.74 -23.70
N TYR A 501 1.02 -7.79 -23.15
CA TYR A 501 2.26 -7.79 -23.94
C TYR A 501 3.01 -9.12 -23.82
N GLU A 502 3.38 -9.72 -24.94
CA GLU A 502 4.27 -10.91 -24.94
C GLU A 502 5.72 -10.56 -24.61
N GLN A 503 6.13 -9.31 -24.89
CA GLN A 503 7.48 -8.79 -24.76
C GLN A 503 7.43 -7.34 -24.26
N PRO A 504 8.49 -6.83 -23.59
CA PRO A 504 8.50 -5.46 -23.11
C PRO A 504 8.28 -4.45 -24.25
N PRO A 505 7.27 -3.57 -24.17
CA PRO A 505 6.93 -2.67 -25.27
C PRO A 505 7.97 -1.54 -25.38
N ALA A 506 8.98 -1.72 -26.23
CA ALA A 506 10.14 -0.82 -26.32
C ALA A 506 9.81 0.67 -26.49
N ALA A 507 8.67 1.02 -27.13
CA ALA A 507 8.20 2.40 -27.24
C ALA A 507 7.90 3.10 -25.89
N GLN A 508 7.70 2.34 -24.82
CA GLN A 508 7.51 2.85 -23.45
C GLN A 508 8.83 3.00 -22.68
N TYR A 509 9.96 2.62 -23.29
CA TYR A 509 11.27 2.64 -22.66
C TYR A 509 12.12 3.78 -23.22
N ARG A 510 13.08 4.20 -22.40
CA ARG A 510 14.11 5.18 -22.73
C ARG A 510 15.48 4.59 -22.48
N MET A 511 16.40 4.81 -23.41
CA MET A 511 17.82 4.56 -23.20
C MET A 511 18.38 5.58 -22.20
N VAL A 512 18.80 5.13 -21.02
CA VAL A 512 19.30 6.01 -19.95
C VAL A 512 20.82 6.01 -19.84
N TRP A 513 21.45 4.89 -20.17
CA TRP A 513 22.90 4.73 -20.02
C TRP A 513 23.49 3.75 -21.04
N THR A 514 24.71 4.03 -21.46
CA THR A 514 25.57 3.12 -22.22
C THR A 514 26.90 3.08 -21.49
N GLY A 515 27.38 1.89 -21.17
CA GLY A 515 28.60 1.71 -20.41
C GLY A 515 29.39 0.47 -20.82
N GLU A 516 30.56 0.33 -20.22
CA GLU A 516 31.44 -0.82 -20.35
C GLU A 516 31.84 -1.31 -18.97
N VAL A 517 31.89 -2.63 -18.78
CA VAL A 517 32.42 -3.27 -17.58
C VAL A 517 33.41 -4.35 -17.97
N TYR A 518 34.49 -4.49 -17.21
CA TYR A 518 35.39 -5.63 -17.35
C TYR A 518 34.81 -6.84 -16.65
N CYS A 519 34.82 -8.00 -17.28
CA CYS A 519 34.40 -9.26 -16.68
C CYS A 519 35.38 -10.40 -16.98
N PRO A 520 35.53 -11.39 -16.09
CA PRO A 520 36.35 -12.57 -16.36
C PRO A 520 35.96 -13.29 -17.67
N THR A 521 36.96 -13.78 -18.39
CA THR A 521 36.79 -14.52 -19.65
C THR A 521 36.13 -15.87 -19.33
N GLY A 522 34.86 -16.02 -19.72
CA GLY A 522 34.04 -17.21 -19.43
C GLY A 522 32.87 -16.95 -18.48
N GLN A 523 32.77 -15.75 -17.90
CA GLN A 523 31.61 -15.36 -17.11
C GLN A 523 30.35 -15.33 -17.98
N SER A 524 29.29 -15.96 -17.50
CA SER A 524 27.99 -16.05 -18.16
C SER A 524 27.26 -14.71 -18.15
N ASP A 525 26.35 -14.50 -19.10
CA ASP A 525 25.48 -13.32 -19.17
C ASP A 525 24.73 -13.11 -17.85
N THR A 526 24.28 -14.19 -17.20
CA THR A 526 23.59 -14.13 -15.89
C THR A 526 24.47 -13.51 -14.80
N GLU A 527 25.73 -13.94 -14.69
CA GLU A 527 26.64 -13.42 -13.66
C GLU A 527 27.02 -11.96 -13.93
N ILE A 528 27.19 -11.58 -15.20
CA ILE A 528 27.41 -10.18 -15.61
C ILE A 528 26.19 -9.33 -15.22
N LEU A 529 24.98 -9.80 -15.52
CA LEU A 529 23.74 -9.07 -15.20
C LEU A 529 23.50 -8.95 -13.69
N GLN A 530 23.78 -10.01 -12.91
CA GLN A 530 23.70 -9.97 -11.45
C GLN A 530 24.66 -8.93 -10.87
N ARG A 531 25.87 -8.85 -11.42
CA ARG A 531 26.84 -7.83 -11.03
C ARG A 531 26.36 -6.42 -11.40
N LEU A 532 25.94 -6.21 -12.65
CA LEU A 532 25.41 -4.93 -13.10
C LEU A 532 24.24 -4.48 -12.22
N PHE A 533 23.34 -5.38 -11.86
CA PHE A 533 22.26 -5.09 -10.92
C PHE A 533 22.78 -4.73 -9.53
N SER A 534 23.74 -5.49 -8.97
CA SER A 534 24.29 -5.19 -7.64
C SER A 534 24.94 -3.79 -7.54
N GLU A 535 25.57 -3.33 -8.62
CA GLU A 535 26.23 -2.01 -8.68
C GLU A 535 25.21 -0.90 -8.98
N LEU A 536 24.47 -1.05 -10.08
CA LEU A 536 23.58 0.00 -10.61
C LEU A 536 22.24 0.11 -9.87
N SER A 537 21.87 -0.88 -9.04
CA SER A 537 20.71 -0.78 -8.15
C SER A 537 21.00 0.07 -6.91
N VAL A 538 22.26 0.38 -6.61
CA VAL A 538 22.65 1.19 -5.44
C VAL A 538 23.04 2.59 -5.88
N GLU A 539 24.01 2.68 -6.78
CA GLU A 539 24.58 3.95 -7.24
C GLU A 539 24.70 3.95 -8.75
N LEU A 540 24.28 5.05 -9.37
CA LEU A 540 24.36 5.21 -10.81
C LEU A 540 25.68 5.89 -11.20
N PRO A 541 26.26 5.55 -12.37
CA PRO A 541 27.41 6.25 -12.91
C PRO A 541 27.15 7.74 -13.08
N GLU A 542 28.19 8.55 -12.94
CA GLU A 542 28.12 9.99 -13.14
C GLU A 542 27.60 10.33 -14.55
N GLY A 543 26.63 11.25 -14.64
CA GLY A 543 25.99 11.61 -15.91
C GLY A 543 24.92 10.62 -16.42
N CYS A 544 24.58 9.59 -15.63
CA CYS A 544 23.40 8.76 -15.88
C CYS A 544 22.13 9.50 -15.43
N ASN A 545 21.25 9.82 -16.38
CA ASN A 545 19.98 10.52 -16.12
C ASN A 545 18.83 9.54 -15.78
N GLY A 546 19.17 8.30 -15.40
CA GLY A 546 18.22 7.25 -15.06
C GLY A 546 17.91 7.18 -13.56
N ARG A 547 17.23 6.11 -13.17
CA ARG A 547 17.03 5.71 -11.77
C ARG A 547 17.81 4.43 -11.47
N PRO A 548 18.05 4.07 -10.19
CA PRO A 548 18.72 2.81 -9.86
C PRO A 548 18.06 1.63 -10.56
N MET A 549 18.87 0.70 -11.05
CA MET A 549 18.40 -0.48 -11.78
C MET A 549 17.39 -1.25 -10.93
N SER A 550 16.25 -1.60 -11.52
CA SER A 550 15.12 -2.20 -10.82
C SER A 550 14.37 -3.19 -11.71
N LEU A 551 13.45 -3.95 -11.11
CA LEU A 551 12.51 -4.77 -11.90
C LEU A 551 11.85 -3.91 -12.98
N SER A 552 11.52 -4.53 -14.12
CA SER A 552 11.00 -3.88 -15.33
C SER A 552 11.99 -3.06 -16.16
N ASP A 553 13.26 -3.00 -15.78
CA ASP A 553 14.30 -2.48 -16.67
C ASP A 553 14.73 -3.53 -17.69
N VAL A 554 15.30 -3.07 -18.81
CA VAL A 554 15.86 -3.93 -19.86
C VAL A 554 17.34 -3.61 -20.03
N VAL A 555 18.18 -4.63 -19.97
CA VAL A 555 19.62 -4.54 -20.19
C VAL A 555 19.96 -5.17 -21.53
N GLU A 556 20.62 -4.41 -22.40
CA GLU A 556 21.22 -4.91 -23.64
C GLU A 556 22.69 -5.24 -23.38
N LEU A 557 23.11 -6.46 -23.73
CA LEU A 557 24.51 -6.85 -23.81
C LEU A 557 24.94 -6.88 -25.27
N GLU A 558 25.99 -6.13 -25.60
CA GLU A 558 26.51 -6.01 -26.97
C GLU A 558 27.68 -6.97 -27.20
N TYR A 559 27.59 -7.77 -28.26
CA TYR A 559 28.64 -8.68 -28.73
C TYR A 559 29.00 -8.33 -30.18
N PRO A 560 30.20 -8.73 -30.68
CA PRO A 560 30.68 -8.34 -32.01
C PRO A 560 29.71 -8.61 -33.18
N MET A 561 28.87 -9.64 -33.08
CA MET A 561 27.93 -10.02 -34.15
C MET A 561 26.46 -10.06 -33.71
N LYS A 562 26.14 -9.74 -32.45
CA LYS A 562 24.76 -9.81 -31.94
C LYS A 562 24.55 -8.93 -30.72
N ARG A 563 23.29 -8.61 -30.46
CA ARG A 563 22.83 -7.96 -29.24
C ARG A 563 21.80 -8.84 -28.57
N ILE A 564 21.88 -8.96 -27.25
CA ILE A 564 20.95 -9.76 -26.46
C ILE A 564 20.31 -8.85 -25.42
N TYR A 565 19.00 -8.98 -25.22
CA TYR A 565 18.23 -8.14 -24.31
C TYR A 565 17.68 -8.99 -23.17
N TYR A 566 17.82 -8.47 -21.97
CA TYR A 566 17.41 -9.13 -20.73
C TYR A 566 16.48 -8.22 -19.94
N TYR A 567 15.32 -8.74 -19.60
CA TYR A 567 14.41 -8.10 -18.67
C TYR A 567 14.82 -8.43 -17.24
N VAL A 568 14.90 -7.41 -16.38
CA VAL A 568 15.16 -7.56 -14.96
C VAL A 568 13.92 -8.12 -14.28
N ASN A 569 13.95 -9.42 -13.96
CA ASN A 569 12.81 -10.17 -13.44
C ASN A 569 12.87 -10.39 -11.92
N GLY A 570 14.00 -10.06 -11.30
CA GLY A 570 14.26 -10.09 -9.86
C GLY A 570 15.75 -9.87 -9.60
N ASP A 571 16.13 -9.81 -8.33
CA ASP A 571 17.49 -9.43 -7.90
C ASP A 571 18.59 -10.35 -8.45
N THR A 572 18.24 -11.60 -8.78
CA THR A 572 19.15 -12.59 -9.38
C THR A 572 18.61 -13.21 -10.66
N GLN A 573 17.45 -12.77 -11.13
CA GLN A 573 16.70 -13.39 -12.21
C GLN A 573 16.58 -12.44 -13.40
N PHE A 574 17.09 -12.88 -14.55
CA PHE A 574 17.06 -12.13 -15.80
C PHE A 574 16.46 -13.01 -16.88
N GLN A 575 15.45 -12.49 -17.59
CA GLN A 575 14.79 -13.22 -18.66
C GLN A 575 15.20 -12.64 -20.00
N GLN A 576 15.71 -13.46 -20.91
CA GLN A 576 15.98 -13.03 -22.28
C GLN A 576 14.66 -12.66 -22.99
N VAL A 577 14.64 -11.49 -23.63
CA VAL A 577 13.45 -10.92 -24.27
C VAL A 577 13.76 -10.44 -25.70
N LYS A 578 12.71 -10.30 -26.51
CA LYS A 578 12.79 -9.58 -27.78
C LYS A 578 12.50 -8.10 -27.50
N PHE A 579 13.43 -7.24 -27.86
CA PHE A 579 13.32 -5.80 -27.61
C PHE A 579 13.86 -5.04 -28.82
N SER A 580 13.13 -4.02 -29.27
CA SER A 580 13.51 -3.22 -30.44
C SER A 580 14.08 -1.87 -29.98
N PRO A 581 15.41 -1.70 -29.92
CA PRO A 581 16.02 -0.46 -29.44
C PRO A 581 15.70 0.74 -30.33
N MET A 582 15.32 0.52 -31.60
CA MET A 582 14.88 1.59 -32.51
C MET A 582 13.55 2.24 -32.11
N LEU A 583 12.70 1.50 -31.40
CA LEU A 583 11.44 2.02 -30.88
C LEU A 583 11.62 2.72 -29.53
N ALA A 584 12.70 2.44 -28.81
CA ALA A 584 13.00 3.08 -27.54
C ALA A 584 13.36 4.56 -27.73
N LYS A 585 12.93 5.38 -26.77
CA LYS A 585 13.24 6.81 -26.76
C LYS A 585 14.74 7.01 -26.52
N LYS A 586 15.34 7.93 -27.26
CA LYS A 586 16.77 8.24 -27.16
C LYS A 586 17.10 8.96 -25.84
N LYS A 587 18.37 8.95 -25.47
CA LYS A 587 18.90 9.69 -24.32
C LYS A 587 18.56 11.18 -24.49
N VAL A 588 18.08 11.83 -23.41
CA VAL A 588 17.95 13.29 -23.42
C VAL A 588 19.36 13.85 -23.45
N SER A 589 19.74 14.52 -24.54
CA SER A 589 20.90 15.40 -24.55
C SER A 589 20.60 16.51 -23.54
N GLY A 590 21.36 16.59 -22.45
CA GLY A 590 21.18 17.61 -21.42
C GLY A 590 21.13 18.99 -22.07
N GLY A 591 19.97 19.63 -22.01
CA GLY A 591 19.87 21.06 -22.24
C GLY A 591 20.55 21.76 -21.06
N ALA A 592 21.46 22.68 -21.39
CA ALA A 592 22.12 23.57 -20.45
C ALA A 592 21.12 24.35 -19.59
#